data_AF-A0A954MXZ2-F1
#
_entry.id   AF-A0A954MXZ2-F1
#
_cell.length_a   1.000
_cell.length_b   1.000
_cell.length_c   1.000
_cell.angle_alpha   90.00
_cell.angle_beta   90.00
_cell.angle_gamma   90.00
#
_symmetry.space_group_name_H-M   'P 1'
#
loop_
_entity.id
_entity.type
_entity.pdbx_description
1 polymer ?
#
loop_
_entity_poly.entity_id
_entity_poly.type
_entity_poly.pdbx_seq_one_letter_code
_entity_poly.pdbx_strand_id
1 'polypeptide(L)'
;EPVEFEDTKEGMFAFRFRDELREVAGGVITNADGLKTENECWGKESDWVDYYGTVDGKTYGLALFDHPLNFQRSRYHVRSYGLFAINPFGQNAYTKGELPKNPIHLPTGTFVRLRYGAYIHSGNTDEGKVKEAYQQFLKNS
;
A
#
# COMPACT_ATOMS: atom_id res chain seq x y z
N GLU A 1 26.75 6.07 10.07
CA GLU A 1 26.85 7.16 9.08
C GLU A 1 25.47 7.76 8.88
N PRO A 2 25.36 9.06 8.55
CA PRO A 2 24.08 9.64 8.18
C PRO A 2 23.55 8.97 6.89
N VAL A 3 22.23 8.85 6.77
CA VAL A 3 21.57 8.23 5.61
C VAL A 3 20.58 9.23 5.03
N GLU A 4 20.52 9.32 3.70
CA GLU A 4 19.52 10.08 2.98
C GLU A 4 18.58 9.14 2.21
N PHE A 5 17.28 9.32 2.40
CA PHE A 5 16.24 8.66 1.60
C PHE A 5 15.71 9.66 0.59
N GLU A 6 16.00 9.39 -0.67
CA GLU A 6 15.62 10.22 -1.81
C GLU A 6 14.15 10.06 -2.21
N ASP A 7 13.66 11.00 -3.02
CA ASP A 7 12.31 10.97 -3.55
C ASP A 7 12.18 9.93 -4.68
N THR A 8 11.70 8.73 -4.33
CA THR A 8 11.49 7.64 -5.27
C THR A 8 10.20 6.88 -5.00
N LYS A 9 9.55 6.43 -6.09
CA LYS A 9 8.37 5.53 -6.05
C LYS A 9 8.75 4.05 -5.93
N GLU A 10 10.04 3.72 -5.99
CA GLU A 10 10.49 2.34 -5.87
C GLU A 10 10.16 1.82 -4.45
N GLY A 11 9.37 0.74 -4.40
CA GLY A 11 8.64 0.33 -3.20
C GLY A 11 9.54 -0.23 -2.09
N MET A 12 9.15 0.01 -0.83
CA MET A 12 9.91 -0.46 0.34
C MET A 12 9.31 -1.72 0.95
N PHE A 13 7.99 -1.75 1.17
CA PHE A 13 7.26 -2.93 1.63
C PHE A 13 6.31 -3.40 0.52
N ALA A 14 6.59 -4.56 -0.06
CA ALA A 14 5.99 -5.00 -1.32
C ALA A 14 5.64 -6.48 -1.33
N PHE A 15 4.57 -6.81 -2.06
CA PHE A 15 4.10 -8.17 -2.29
C PHE A 15 4.03 -8.45 -3.80
N ARG A 16 4.24 -9.71 -4.15
CA ARG A 16 3.91 -10.25 -5.46
C ARG A 16 2.74 -11.19 -5.34
N PHE A 17 1.82 -11.07 -6.28
CA PHE A 17 0.61 -11.86 -6.32
C PHE A 17 0.69 -13.00 -7.32
N ARG A 18 -0.12 -14.04 -7.04
CA ARG A 18 -0.58 -14.98 -8.05
C ARG A 18 -1.24 -14.24 -9.21
N ASP A 19 -1.16 -14.85 -10.38
CA ASP A 19 -1.59 -14.25 -11.65
C ASP A 19 -3.08 -13.87 -11.61
N GLU A 20 -3.92 -14.70 -10.99
CA GLU A 20 -5.37 -14.53 -10.92
C GLU A 20 -5.83 -13.37 -10.02
N LEU A 21 -4.94 -12.89 -9.12
CA LEU A 21 -5.21 -11.73 -8.27
C LEU A 21 -4.83 -10.40 -8.95
N ARG A 22 -4.23 -10.46 -10.14
CA ARG A 22 -3.85 -9.27 -10.90
C ARG A 22 -5.08 -8.67 -11.56
N GLU A 23 -5.20 -7.35 -11.59
CA GLU A 23 -6.30 -6.66 -12.26
C GLU A 23 -6.42 -7.06 -13.74
N VAL A 24 -5.28 -7.18 -14.44
CA VAL A 24 -5.25 -7.62 -15.85
C VAL A 24 -5.80 -9.04 -16.07
N ALA A 25 -5.91 -9.85 -15.01
CA ALA A 25 -6.46 -11.20 -15.03
C ALA A 25 -7.88 -11.27 -14.43
N GLY A 26 -8.50 -10.13 -14.14
CA GLY A 26 -9.85 -10.05 -13.54
C GLY A 26 -9.86 -9.88 -12.02
N GLY A 27 -8.70 -9.71 -11.39
CA GLY A 27 -8.61 -9.26 -9.99
C GLY A 27 -9.10 -7.82 -9.81
N VAL A 28 -9.28 -7.40 -8.57
CA VAL A 28 -9.74 -6.07 -8.21
C VAL A 28 -8.76 -5.41 -7.28
N ILE A 29 -8.45 -4.15 -7.57
CA ILE A 29 -7.75 -3.22 -6.70
C ILE A 29 -8.77 -2.25 -6.14
N THR A 30 -8.79 -2.04 -4.83
CA THR A 30 -9.62 -1.02 -4.20
C THR A 30 -8.91 -0.38 -3.00
N ASN A 31 -9.19 0.90 -2.73
CA ASN A 31 -8.65 1.59 -1.56
C ASN A 31 -9.72 1.85 -0.48
N ALA A 32 -9.29 2.45 0.64
CA ALA A 32 -10.16 2.78 1.77
C ALA A 32 -11.30 3.77 1.44
N ASP A 33 -11.16 4.55 0.38
CA ASP A 33 -12.14 5.54 -0.08
C ASP A 33 -13.11 4.95 -1.11
N GLY A 34 -12.96 3.66 -1.46
CA GLY A 34 -13.77 2.98 -2.46
C GLY A 34 -13.36 3.24 -3.91
N LEU A 35 -12.22 3.91 -4.14
CA LEU A 35 -11.60 4.01 -5.47
C LEU A 35 -11.16 2.63 -5.93
N LYS A 36 -11.24 2.37 -7.24
CA LYS A 36 -10.93 1.07 -7.82
C LYS A 36 -9.93 1.17 -8.96
N THR A 37 -9.31 0.07 -9.32
CA THR A 37 -8.31 -0.04 -10.42
C THR A 37 -6.97 0.61 -10.12
N GLU A 38 -5.94 0.23 -10.88
CA GLU A 38 -4.64 0.90 -10.87
C GLU A 38 -4.78 2.40 -11.09
N ASN A 39 -5.62 2.82 -12.05
CA ASN A 39 -5.69 4.21 -12.49
C ASN A 39 -6.14 5.16 -11.38
N GLU A 40 -7.06 4.74 -10.52
CA GLU A 40 -7.56 5.59 -9.44
C GLU A 40 -6.74 5.46 -8.15
N CYS A 41 -6.15 4.29 -7.91
CA CYS A 41 -5.44 3.98 -6.67
C CYS A 41 -3.92 4.30 -6.72
N TRP A 42 -3.30 4.37 -7.90
CA TRP A 42 -1.85 4.57 -8.01
C TRP A 42 -1.39 5.91 -7.43
N GLY A 43 -0.36 5.84 -6.57
CA GLY A 43 0.29 7.00 -5.96
C GLY A 43 -0.55 7.76 -4.94
N LYS A 44 -1.75 7.26 -4.61
CA LYS A 44 -2.62 7.83 -3.59
C LYS A 44 -2.14 7.49 -2.20
N GLU A 45 -2.34 8.43 -1.29
CA GLU A 45 -2.34 8.16 0.13
C GLU A 45 -3.67 7.49 0.48
N SER A 46 -3.64 6.42 1.27
CA SER A 46 -4.84 5.74 1.74
C SER A 46 -4.54 4.99 3.03
N ASP A 47 -5.56 4.77 3.85
CA ASP A 47 -5.42 3.97 5.07
C ASP A 47 -5.04 2.53 4.74
N TRP A 48 -5.60 2.02 3.65
CA TRP A 48 -5.29 0.72 3.11
C TRP A 48 -5.61 0.63 1.63
N VAL A 49 -4.95 -0.31 0.97
CA VAL A 49 -5.32 -0.78 -0.36
C VAL A 49 -5.46 -2.29 -0.29
N ASP A 50 -6.43 -2.83 -1.01
CA ASP A 50 -6.73 -4.25 -1.07
C ASP A 50 -6.67 -4.75 -2.51
N TYR A 51 -6.12 -5.95 -2.68
CA TYR A 51 -6.15 -6.73 -3.90
C TYR A 51 -6.91 -8.02 -3.61
N TYR A 52 -7.96 -8.30 -4.37
CA TYR A 52 -8.65 -9.58 -4.28
C TYR A 52 -9.02 -10.14 -5.66
N GLY A 53 -9.24 -11.45 -5.72
CA GLY A 53 -9.60 -12.15 -6.96
C GLY A 53 -9.92 -13.61 -6.69
N THR A 54 -10.38 -14.30 -7.74
CA THR A 54 -10.80 -15.69 -7.65
C THR A 54 -9.65 -16.63 -8.01
N VAL A 55 -9.25 -17.47 -7.06
CA VAL A 55 -8.26 -18.55 -7.24
C VAL A 55 -8.98 -19.87 -7.00
N ASP A 56 -8.93 -20.79 -7.96
CA ASP A 56 -9.55 -22.13 -7.87
C ASP A 56 -11.03 -22.10 -7.42
N GLY A 57 -11.79 -21.13 -7.93
CA GLY A 57 -13.23 -20.97 -7.64
C GLY A 57 -13.54 -20.33 -6.29
N LYS A 58 -12.54 -19.81 -5.56
CA LYS A 58 -12.72 -19.10 -4.29
C LYS A 58 -12.05 -17.74 -4.32
N THR A 59 -12.70 -16.74 -3.72
CA THR A 59 -12.15 -15.39 -3.63
C THR A 59 -11.19 -15.29 -2.45
N TYR A 60 -10.01 -14.73 -2.70
CA TYR A 60 -9.01 -14.40 -1.70
C TYR A 60 -8.48 -12.99 -1.92
N GLY A 61 -8.00 -12.36 -0.86
CA GLY A 61 -7.39 -11.05 -0.96
C GLY A 61 -6.26 -10.80 0.04
N LEU A 62 -5.52 -9.73 -0.23
CA LEU A 62 -4.48 -9.18 0.62
C LEU A 62 -4.63 -7.66 0.65
N ALA A 63 -4.83 -7.13 1.84
CA ALA A 63 -4.76 -5.71 2.10
C ALA A 63 -3.43 -5.31 2.74
N LEU A 64 -2.88 -4.18 2.32
CA LEU A 64 -1.76 -3.50 2.98
C LEU A 64 -2.26 -2.26 3.70
N PHE A 65 -1.80 -2.07 4.94
CA PHE A 65 -2.26 -1.01 5.84
C PHE A 65 -1.14 0.00 6.11
N ASP A 66 -1.45 1.29 6.03
CA ASP A 66 -0.61 2.38 6.52
C ASP A 66 -1.00 2.74 7.95
N HIS A 67 -0.05 3.08 8.81
CA HIS A 67 -0.35 3.53 10.16
C HIS A 67 -0.24 5.06 10.26
N PRO A 68 -1.20 5.77 10.89
CA PRO A 68 -1.14 7.23 11.03
C PRO A 68 0.02 7.74 11.90
N LEU A 69 0.62 6.86 12.73
CA LEU A 69 1.85 7.16 13.50
C LEU A 69 3.15 6.91 12.72
N ASN A 70 3.08 6.59 11.43
CA ASN A 70 4.24 6.68 10.56
C ASN A 70 4.65 8.14 10.44
N PHE A 71 5.95 8.39 10.26
CA PHE A 71 6.48 9.76 10.26
C PHE A 71 5.90 10.63 9.13
N GLN A 72 5.40 10.00 8.06
CA GLN A 72 4.55 10.61 7.05
C GLN A 72 3.59 9.57 6.45
N ARG A 73 2.55 10.06 5.77
CA ARG A 73 1.61 9.22 5.05
C ARG A 73 2.31 8.51 3.90
N SER A 74 2.01 7.23 3.76
CA SER A 74 2.55 6.42 2.68
C SER A 74 1.66 6.48 1.45
N ARG A 75 2.28 6.31 0.28
CA ARG A 75 1.62 6.21 -1.02
C ARG A 75 1.77 4.80 -1.57
N TYR A 76 0.76 4.36 -2.32
CA TYR A 76 0.74 3.00 -2.86
C TYR A 76 1.22 2.96 -4.31
N HIS A 77 2.19 2.09 -4.57
CA HIS A 77 2.56 1.69 -5.91
C HIS A 77 1.76 0.44 -6.26
N VAL A 78 0.54 0.64 -6.75
CA VAL A 78 -0.28 -0.44 -7.31
C VAL A 78 -0.05 -0.56 -8.81
N ARG A 79 -0.06 -1.78 -9.32
CA ARG A 79 -0.10 -2.05 -10.75
C ARG A 79 -1.10 -3.13 -11.06
N SER A 80 -1.77 -2.96 -12.19
CA SER A 80 -2.72 -3.91 -12.74
C SER A 80 -2.11 -5.28 -13.00
N TYR A 81 -0.79 -5.36 -13.22
CA TYR A 81 -0.03 -6.61 -13.37
C TYR A 81 0.49 -7.21 -12.05
N GLY A 82 0.08 -6.69 -10.88
CA GLY A 82 0.34 -7.32 -9.58
C GLY A 82 1.58 -6.85 -8.81
N LEU A 83 2.22 -5.75 -9.22
CA LEU A 83 3.13 -5.03 -8.31
C LEU A 83 2.27 -4.30 -7.28
N PHE A 84 2.50 -4.60 -6.01
CA PHE A 84 1.79 -3.97 -4.92
C PHE A 84 2.74 -3.60 -3.80
N ALA A 85 2.98 -2.31 -3.62
CA ALA A 85 3.87 -1.81 -2.60
C ALA A 85 3.34 -0.55 -1.93
N ILE A 86 3.82 -0.32 -0.72
CA ILE A 86 3.59 0.89 0.06
C ILE A 86 4.94 1.56 0.35
N ASN A 87 4.99 2.88 0.22
CA ASN A 87 6.21 3.65 0.38
C ASN A 87 5.93 5.01 1.02
N PRO A 88 6.60 5.37 2.12
CA PRO A 88 6.47 6.71 2.68
C PRO A 88 7.32 7.72 1.91
N PHE A 89 8.27 7.29 1.07
CA PHE A 89 9.07 8.18 0.24
C PHE A 89 8.44 8.38 -1.14
N GLY A 90 8.91 9.37 -1.90
CA GLY A 90 8.52 9.54 -3.30
C GLY A 90 7.32 10.46 -3.55
N GLN A 91 7.06 11.44 -2.69
CA GLN A 91 5.93 12.36 -2.83
C GLN A 91 5.91 13.02 -4.22
N ASN A 92 7.05 13.52 -4.68
CA ASN A 92 7.19 14.11 -6.00
C ASN A 92 7.01 13.06 -7.11
N ALA A 93 7.65 11.89 -6.96
CA ALA A 93 7.57 10.79 -7.92
C ALA A 93 6.13 10.26 -8.12
N TYR A 94 5.34 10.16 -7.06
CA TYR A 94 3.94 9.71 -7.11
C TYR A 94 2.99 10.78 -7.62
N THR A 95 3.31 12.06 -7.42
CA THR A 95 2.48 13.18 -7.89
C THR A 95 2.96 13.78 -9.22
N LYS A 96 3.91 13.11 -9.90
CA LYS A 96 4.48 13.57 -11.18
C LYS A 96 4.99 15.02 -11.12
N GLY A 97 5.50 15.44 -9.97
CA GLY A 97 6.06 16.77 -9.78
C GLY A 97 5.10 17.82 -9.23
N GLU A 98 3.80 17.52 -9.05
CA GLU A 98 2.84 18.48 -8.48
C GLU A 98 3.23 18.87 -7.04
N LEU A 99 3.74 17.92 -6.26
CA LEU A 99 4.30 18.18 -4.94
C LEU A 99 5.84 18.17 -4.99
N PRO A 100 6.52 19.00 -4.17
CA PRO A 100 7.97 19.04 -4.13
C PRO A 100 8.55 17.73 -3.59
N LYS A 101 9.83 17.48 -3.93
CA LYS A 101 10.60 16.39 -3.33
C LYS A 101 10.69 16.57 -1.82
N ASN A 102 10.64 15.47 -1.08
CA ASN A 102 10.77 15.48 0.38
C ASN A 102 11.81 14.44 0.84
N PRO A 103 13.12 14.66 0.58
CA PRO A 103 14.15 13.73 1.00
C PRO A 103 14.28 13.71 2.53
N ILE A 104 14.43 12.51 3.10
CA ILE A 104 14.55 12.33 4.55
C ILE A 104 16.01 12.08 4.91
N HIS A 105 16.55 12.97 5.73
CA HIS A 105 17.89 12.85 6.28
C HIS A 105 17.81 12.23 7.67
N LEU A 106 18.45 11.08 7.85
CA LEU A 106 18.62 10.43 9.15
C LEU A 106 20.02 10.68 9.68
N PRO A 107 20.17 11.51 10.73
CA PRO A 107 21.44 11.65 11.44
C PRO A 107 21.94 10.33 12.01
N THR A 108 23.25 10.25 12.27
CA THR A 108 23.83 9.06 12.92
C THR A 108 23.22 8.86 14.30
N GLY A 109 22.73 7.64 14.58
CA GLY A 109 22.15 7.27 15.86
C GLY A 109 20.64 7.54 16.02
N THR A 110 19.97 8.04 14.97
CA THR A 110 18.50 8.19 14.95
C THR A 110 17.84 7.06 14.16
N PHE A 111 16.51 6.96 14.27
CA PHE A 111 15.71 5.99 13.52
C PHE A 111 14.39 6.61 13.09
N VAL A 112 13.84 6.12 11.97
CA VAL A 112 12.41 6.25 11.63
C VAL A 112 11.73 4.92 11.91
N ARG A 113 10.53 4.97 12.45
CA ARG A 113 9.70 3.78 12.65
C ARG A 113 8.56 3.79 11.65
N LEU A 114 8.48 2.72 10.87
CA LEU A 114 7.40 2.45 9.94
C LEU A 114 6.61 1.24 10.44
N ARG A 115 5.29 1.36 10.37
CA ARG A 115 4.30 0.38 10.81
C ARG A 115 3.39 0.12 9.63
N TYR A 116 3.48 -1.09 9.10
CA TYR A 116 2.62 -1.57 8.03
C TYR A 116 1.96 -2.87 8.47
N GLY A 117 0.70 -3.03 8.07
CA GLY A 117 -0.04 -4.26 8.23
C GLY A 117 -0.17 -4.98 6.89
N ALA A 118 -0.16 -6.31 6.93
CA ALA A 118 -0.56 -7.15 5.82
C ALA A 118 -1.66 -8.09 6.31
N TYR A 119 -2.80 -8.08 5.63
CA TYR A 119 -3.97 -8.84 6.04
C TYR A 119 -4.46 -9.70 4.88
N ILE A 120 -4.31 -11.02 5.04
CA ILE A 120 -4.79 -12.01 4.08
C ILE A 120 -6.19 -12.45 4.51
N HIS A 121 -7.14 -12.47 3.57
CA HIS A 121 -8.51 -12.86 3.84
C HIS A 121 -9.12 -13.71 2.72
N SER A 122 -10.22 -14.39 3.06
CA SER A 122 -11.16 -14.96 2.12
C SER A 122 -12.28 -13.97 1.81
N GLY A 123 -12.86 -14.07 0.61
CA GLY A 123 -13.89 -13.15 0.15
C GLY A 123 -13.32 -11.86 -0.43
N ASN A 124 -14.20 -11.00 -0.93
CA ASN A 124 -13.85 -9.64 -1.34
C ASN A 124 -13.54 -8.74 -0.14
N THR A 125 -13.25 -7.46 -0.37
CA THR A 125 -12.89 -6.47 0.66
C THR A 125 -13.91 -6.38 1.82
N ASP A 126 -15.21 -6.45 1.51
CA ASP A 126 -16.28 -6.36 2.51
C ASP A 126 -16.45 -7.69 3.26
N GLU A 127 -16.52 -8.81 2.54
CA GLU A 127 -16.62 -10.16 3.11
C GLU A 127 -15.42 -10.49 4.00
N GLY A 128 -14.23 -10.06 3.57
CA GLY A 128 -12.96 -10.19 4.27
C GLY A 128 -12.82 -9.27 5.47
N LYS A 129 -13.74 -8.30 5.65
CA LYS A 129 -13.74 -7.33 6.76
C LYS A 129 -12.45 -6.51 6.84
N VAL A 130 -11.97 -6.05 5.69
CA VAL A 130 -10.69 -5.31 5.59
C VAL A 130 -10.71 -4.06 6.46
N LYS A 131 -11.83 -3.33 6.48
CA LYS A 131 -11.99 -2.14 7.32
C LYS A 131 -11.86 -2.47 8.80
N GLU A 132 -12.51 -3.52 9.27
CA GLU A 132 -12.47 -3.96 10.66
C GLU A 132 -11.07 -4.47 11.04
N ALA A 133 -10.42 -5.21 10.14
CA ALA A 133 -9.03 -5.65 10.32
C ALA A 133 -8.08 -4.45 10.44
N TYR A 134 -8.28 -3.40 9.64
CA TYR A 134 -7.53 -2.15 9.78
C TYR A 134 -7.77 -1.50 11.16
N GLN A 135 -9.02 -1.43 11.62
CA GLN A 135 -9.31 -0.91 12.97
C GLN A 135 -8.66 -1.73 14.09
N GLN A 136 -8.54 -3.05 13.91
CA GLN A 136 -7.80 -3.90 14.86
C GLN A 136 -6.30 -3.65 14.80
N PHE A 137 -5.74 -3.48 13.60
CA PHE A 137 -4.33 -3.12 13.40
C PHE A 137 -3.98 -1.80 14.13
N LEU A 138 -4.82 -0.78 14.02
CA LEU A 138 -4.63 0.50 14.71
C LEU A 138 -4.63 0.39 16.25
N LYS A 139 -5.34 -0.60 16.82
CA LYS A 139 -5.39 -0.80 18.28
C LYS A 139 -4.16 -1.51 18.83
N ASN A 140 -3.46 -2.28 17.99
CA ASN A 140 -2.42 -3.22 18.40
C ASN A 140 -1.00 -2.80 18.01
N SER A 141 -0.79 -1.61 17.41
CA SER A 141 0.49 -1.19 16.79
C SER A 141 1.08 0.14 17.27
#